data_AF-A0A8T7IT91-F1
#
_entry.id   AF-A0A8T7IT91-F1
#
_cell.length_a   1.000
_cell.length_b   1.000
_cell.length_c   1.000
_cell.angle_alpha   90.00
_cell.angle_beta   90.00
_cell.angle_gamma   90.00
#
_symmetry.space_group_name_H-M   'P 1'
#
loop_
_entity.id
_entity.type
_entity.pdbx_description
1 polymer ?
#
loop_
_entity_poly.entity_id
_entity_poly.type
_entity_poly.pdbx_seq_one_letter_code
_entity_poly.pdbx_strand_id
1 'polypeptide(L)'
;MKKLFIFLFVLTVFLGAGVLYVSKNIDGFLRHELSAQLSATAGTRVRISNISTDIFAGTVTVNDFSVANPSGFPDGTMLSISTLRLRIEPLSLLGSPITINEVLIDQPVINAVVNERGEVNVEVIADRLAAQSNTNQQTQKDDRSTQTVLVEVDQFVIGNASLSVDLSAFSQPVETLELPTLSIEPIGHPNGVPADQIGLLIVESLLDDAKRQAKEAARKAAQKEIRDAIEEQARDALDELSDAFDDLFK
;
A
#
# COMPACT_ATOMS: atom_id res chain seq x y z
N MET A 1 -10.49 -45.55 25.44
CA MET A 1 -9.17 -44.90 25.57
C MET A 1 -8.33 -45.01 24.28
N LYS A 2 -7.75 -46.17 23.92
CA LYS A 2 -6.85 -46.29 22.74
C LYS A 2 -7.45 -45.83 21.40
N LYS A 3 -8.73 -46.11 21.15
CA LYS A 3 -9.44 -45.72 19.92
C LYS A 3 -9.67 -44.20 19.81
N LEU A 4 -9.79 -43.50 20.94
CA LEU A 4 -9.95 -42.05 20.99
C LEU A 4 -8.64 -41.34 20.66
N PHE A 5 -7.51 -41.85 21.16
CA PHE A 5 -6.17 -41.35 20.81
C PHE A 5 -5.84 -41.55 19.33
N ILE A 6 -6.21 -42.71 18.76
CA ILE A 6 -6.02 -42.97 17.32
C ILE A 6 -6.86 -42.01 16.48
N PHE A 7 -8.13 -41.79 16.86
CA PHE A 7 -8.99 -40.84 16.16
C PHE A 7 -8.45 -39.41 16.23
N LEU A 8 -8.02 -38.94 17.41
CA LEU A 8 -7.45 -37.61 17.59
C LEU A 8 -6.15 -37.45 16.78
N PHE A 9 -5.30 -38.48 16.76
CA PHE A 9 -4.06 -38.48 15.97
C PHE A 9 -4.34 -38.39 14.47
N VAL A 10 -5.29 -39.18 13.95
CA VAL A 10 -5.68 -39.14 12.53
C VAL A 10 -6.29 -37.79 12.17
N LEU A 11 -7.11 -37.21 13.04
CA LEU A 11 -7.70 -35.89 12.84
C LEU A 11 -6.62 -34.79 12.79
N THR A 12 -5.65 -34.81 13.70
CA THR A 12 -4.51 -33.88 13.70
C THR A 12 -3.64 -34.03 12.46
N VAL A 13 -3.36 -35.26 12.02
CA VAL A 13 -2.61 -35.51 10.77
C VAL A 13 -3.39 -35.00 9.56
N PHE A 14 -4.71 -35.20 9.53
CA PHE A 14 -5.56 -34.74 8.43
C PHE A 14 -5.68 -33.22 8.37
N LEU A 15 -5.88 -32.57 9.53
CA LEU A 15 -5.84 -31.10 9.67
C LEU A 15 -4.46 -30.55 9.26
N GLY A 16 -3.38 -31.17 9.74
CA GLY A 16 -2.02 -30.79 9.38
C GLY A 16 -1.74 -30.93 7.88
N ALA A 17 -2.20 -32.04 7.27
CA ALA A 17 -2.11 -32.23 5.82
C ALA A 17 -2.92 -31.19 5.04
N GLY A 18 -4.10 -30.81 5.53
CA GLY A 18 -4.93 -29.75 4.96
C GLY A 18 -4.25 -28.38 5.01
N VAL A 19 -3.69 -28.00 6.16
CA VAL A 19 -2.93 -26.74 6.33
C VAL A 19 -1.72 -26.71 5.39
N LEU A 20 -0.96 -27.81 5.28
CA LEU A 20 0.18 -27.92 4.38
C LEU A 20 -0.24 -27.86 2.90
N TYR A 21 -1.40 -28.40 2.55
CA TYR A 21 -1.92 -28.34 1.19
C TYR A 21 -2.33 -26.92 0.80
N VAL A 22 -3.04 -26.19 1.68
CA VAL A 22 -3.42 -24.79 1.45
C VAL A 22 -2.18 -23.91 1.35
N SER A 23 -1.24 -24.04 2.30
CA SER A 23 0.01 -23.27 2.29
C SER A 23 0.80 -23.42 0.98
N LYS A 24 0.77 -24.59 0.34
CA LYS A 24 1.48 -24.83 -0.93
C LYS A 24 0.78 -24.31 -2.18
N ASN A 25 -0.53 -24.06 -2.14
CA ASN A 25 -1.32 -23.69 -3.32
C ASN A 25 -1.89 -22.26 -3.25
N ILE A 26 -1.90 -21.65 -2.07
CA ILE A 26 -2.49 -20.32 -1.86
C ILE A 26 -1.73 -19.23 -2.61
N ASP A 27 -0.40 -19.33 -2.70
CA ASP A 27 0.45 -18.32 -3.32
C ASP A 27 0.10 -18.07 -4.80
N GLY A 28 -0.05 -19.15 -5.57
CA GLY A 28 -0.40 -19.07 -7.00
C GLY A 28 -1.81 -18.56 -7.25
N PHE A 29 -2.76 -18.95 -6.39
CA PHE A 29 -4.15 -18.48 -6.43
C PHE A 29 -4.24 -16.99 -6.09
N LEU A 30 -3.65 -16.56 -4.97
CA LEU A 30 -3.60 -15.16 -4.54
C LEU A 30 -2.97 -14.28 -5.62
N ARG A 31 -1.86 -14.73 -6.23
CA ARG A 31 -1.19 -13.98 -7.29
C ARG A 31 -2.13 -13.70 -8.46
N HIS A 32 -2.87 -14.71 -8.90
CA HIS A 32 -3.78 -14.58 -10.03
C HIS A 32 -4.99 -13.70 -9.70
N GLU A 33 -5.66 -13.98 -8.58
CA GLU A 33 -6.86 -13.26 -8.17
C GLU A 33 -6.56 -11.79 -7.86
N LEU A 34 -5.50 -11.53 -7.09
CA LEU A 34 -5.11 -10.18 -6.70
C LEU A 34 -4.69 -9.34 -7.91
N SER A 35 -3.88 -9.90 -8.82
CA SER A 35 -3.50 -9.18 -10.04
C SER A 35 -4.69 -8.90 -10.96
N ALA A 36 -5.63 -9.83 -11.08
CA ALA A 36 -6.84 -9.64 -11.88
C ALA A 36 -7.75 -8.55 -11.28
N GLN A 37 -8.01 -8.61 -9.97
CA GLN A 37 -8.83 -7.64 -9.28
C GLN A 37 -8.20 -6.24 -9.30
N LEU A 38 -6.91 -6.13 -8.99
CA LEU A 38 -6.20 -4.85 -9.05
C LEU A 38 -6.15 -4.30 -10.48
N SER A 39 -5.99 -5.15 -11.50
CA SER A 39 -6.05 -4.68 -12.89
C SER A 39 -7.43 -4.14 -13.27
N ALA A 40 -8.50 -4.81 -12.83
CA ALA A 40 -9.86 -4.38 -13.10
C ALA A 40 -10.18 -3.04 -12.43
N THR A 41 -9.74 -2.88 -11.17
CA THR A 41 -9.88 -1.65 -10.39
C THR A 41 -9.05 -0.53 -11.01
N ALA A 42 -7.74 -0.71 -11.16
CA ALA A 42 -6.83 0.30 -11.71
C ALA A 42 -7.11 0.64 -13.19
N GLY A 43 -7.83 -0.21 -13.93
CA GLY A 43 -8.12 0.00 -15.35
C GLY A 43 -6.92 -0.17 -16.28
N THR A 44 -5.81 -0.67 -15.74
CA THR A 44 -4.57 -0.97 -16.46
C THR A 44 -4.03 -2.30 -15.96
N ARG A 45 -3.02 -2.83 -16.65
CA ARG A 45 -2.44 -4.14 -16.31
C ARG A 45 -1.63 -4.03 -15.02
N VAL A 46 -2.04 -4.79 -14.01
CA VAL A 46 -1.26 -5.06 -12.80
C VAL A 46 -0.65 -6.46 -12.89
N ARG A 47 0.63 -6.58 -12.50
CA ARG A 47 1.35 -7.85 -12.47
C ARG A 47 1.99 -8.06 -11.11
N ILE A 48 1.98 -9.31 -10.68
CA ILE A 48 2.68 -9.79 -9.49
C ILE A 48 3.51 -10.99 -9.93
N SER A 49 4.84 -10.94 -9.75
CA SER A 49 5.68 -12.09 -10.12
C SER A 49 5.52 -13.22 -9.13
N ASN A 50 5.61 -12.92 -7.83
CA ASN A 50 5.56 -13.92 -6.77
C ASN A 50 4.81 -13.41 -5.53
N ILE A 51 4.05 -14.31 -4.91
CA ILE A 51 3.54 -14.14 -3.54
C ILE A 51 4.11 -15.29 -2.73
N SER A 52 4.58 -15.02 -1.51
CA SER A 52 5.03 -16.02 -0.57
C SER A 52 4.32 -15.81 0.76
N THR A 53 3.67 -16.86 1.24
CA THR A 53 2.89 -16.84 2.48
C THR A 53 3.50 -17.79 3.50
N ASP A 54 3.92 -17.27 4.65
CA ASP A 54 4.19 -18.05 5.85
C ASP A 54 3.05 -17.85 6.84
N ILE A 55 2.11 -18.79 6.84
CA ILE A 55 0.91 -18.76 7.68
C ILE A 55 1.30 -18.86 9.17
N PHE A 56 2.34 -19.63 9.51
CA PHE A 56 2.74 -19.82 10.91
C PHE A 56 3.46 -18.60 11.47
N ALA A 57 4.22 -17.90 10.62
CA ALA A 57 4.86 -16.63 10.97
C ALA A 57 3.97 -15.40 10.71
N GLY A 58 2.73 -15.59 10.21
CA GLY A 58 1.82 -14.49 9.88
C GLY A 58 2.36 -13.52 8.81
N THR A 59 3.22 -14.00 7.92
CA THR A 59 3.93 -13.16 6.95
C THR A 59 3.41 -13.40 5.53
N VAL A 60 3.08 -12.33 4.83
CA VAL A 60 2.78 -12.33 3.39
C VAL A 60 3.80 -11.41 2.71
N THR A 61 4.50 -11.92 1.72
CA THR A 61 5.45 -11.14 0.90
C THR A 61 5.05 -11.19 -0.56
N VAL A 62 4.94 -10.03 -1.20
CA VAL A 62 4.72 -9.88 -2.64
C VAL A 62 6.00 -9.33 -3.26
N ASN A 63 6.53 -10.03 -4.26
CA ASN A 63 7.73 -9.61 -4.98
C ASN A 63 7.40 -9.23 -6.42
N ASP A 64 8.08 -8.18 -6.88
CA ASP A 64 7.96 -7.58 -8.21
C ASP A 64 6.50 -7.27 -8.57
N PHE A 65 5.89 -6.41 -7.77
CA PHE A 65 4.60 -5.81 -8.08
C PHE A 65 4.80 -4.73 -9.14
N SER A 66 3.95 -4.67 -10.16
CA SER A 66 4.00 -3.60 -11.16
C SER A 66 2.64 -3.23 -11.72
N VAL A 67 2.49 -1.94 -12.04
CA VAL A 67 1.33 -1.33 -12.67
C VAL A 67 1.78 -0.71 -13.98
N ALA A 68 1.21 -1.14 -15.10
CA ALA A 68 1.50 -0.57 -16.40
C ALA A 68 0.91 0.84 -16.55
N ASN A 69 1.46 1.62 -17.47
CA ASN A 69 0.87 2.91 -17.84
C ASN A 69 -0.59 2.74 -18.30
N PRO A 70 -1.50 3.65 -17.91
CA PRO A 70 -2.87 3.66 -18.42
C PRO A 70 -2.91 4.03 -19.90
N SER A 71 -4.06 3.82 -20.55
CA SER A 71 -4.28 4.23 -21.94
C SER A 71 -4.06 5.74 -22.11
N GLY A 72 -3.42 6.14 -23.21
CA GLY A 72 -3.09 7.55 -23.48
C GLY A 72 -1.68 7.97 -23.04
N PHE A 73 -0.87 7.01 -22.57
CA PHE A 73 0.53 7.19 -22.20
C PHE A 73 1.42 6.16 -22.92
N PRO A 74 2.75 6.41 -23.00
CA PRO A 74 3.69 5.46 -23.61
C PRO A 74 3.64 4.09 -22.95
N ASP A 75 3.93 3.04 -23.73
CA ASP A 75 4.10 1.69 -23.19
C ASP A 75 5.20 1.70 -22.12
N GLY A 76 4.91 1.13 -20.96
CA GLY A 76 5.83 1.12 -19.85
C GLY A 76 5.16 0.81 -18.51
N THR A 77 5.95 0.93 -17.45
CA THR A 77 5.53 0.71 -16.07
C THR A 77 5.39 2.05 -15.38
N MET A 78 4.21 2.35 -14.84
CA MET A 78 3.96 3.56 -14.05
C MET A 78 4.46 3.38 -12.61
N LEU A 79 4.24 2.20 -12.03
CA LEU A 79 4.64 1.90 -10.66
C LEU A 79 5.25 0.50 -10.63
N SER A 80 6.41 0.34 -10.01
CA SER A 80 6.97 -0.95 -9.64
C SER A 80 7.40 -0.97 -8.20
N ILE A 81 7.22 -2.09 -7.51
CA ILE A 81 7.64 -2.28 -6.14
C ILE A 81 8.38 -3.61 -6.06
N SER A 82 9.63 -3.56 -5.58
CA SER A 82 10.47 -4.75 -5.46
C SER A 82 9.88 -5.72 -4.44
N THR A 83 9.61 -5.23 -3.22
CA THR A 83 9.06 -6.05 -2.14
C THR A 83 7.96 -5.30 -1.41
N LEU A 84 6.79 -5.93 -1.30
CA LEU A 84 5.77 -5.57 -0.32
C LEU A 84 5.73 -6.68 0.74
N ARG A 85 5.79 -6.33 2.02
CA ARG A 85 5.67 -7.31 3.10
C ARG A 85 4.66 -6.85 4.13
N LEU A 86 3.79 -7.78 4.51
CA LEU A 86 2.84 -7.63 5.60
C LEU A 86 3.14 -8.71 6.64
N ARG A 87 3.36 -8.31 7.89
CA ARG A 87 3.53 -9.21 9.03
C ARG A 87 2.43 -8.94 10.05
N ILE A 88 1.65 -9.97 10.34
CA ILE A 88 0.55 -9.96 11.30
C ILE A 88 0.91 -10.89 12.45
N GLU A 89 0.56 -10.52 13.67
CA GLU A 89 0.66 -11.42 14.82
C GLU A 89 -0.44 -12.48 14.72
N PRO A 90 -0.14 -13.76 14.45
CA PRO A 90 -1.17 -14.76 14.14
C PRO A 90 -2.18 -14.96 15.27
N LEU A 91 -1.74 -14.84 16.53
CA LEU A 91 -2.62 -14.98 17.68
C LEU A 91 -3.60 -13.81 17.84
N SER A 92 -3.26 -12.62 17.32
CA SER A 92 -4.13 -11.44 17.37
C SER A 92 -5.39 -11.61 16.50
N LEU A 93 -5.34 -12.47 15.48
CA LEU A 93 -6.51 -12.79 14.63
C LEU A 93 -7.66 -13.45 15.40
N LEU A 94 -7.38 -14.00 16.59
CA LEU A 94 -8.40 -14.57 17.48
C LEU A 94 -8.97 -13.55 18.47
N GLY A 95 -8.43 -12.33 18.49
CA GLY A 95 -8.78 -11.26 19.41
C GLY A 95 -9.16 -9.98 18.69
N SER A 96 -9.22 -8.90 19.49
CA SER A 96 -9.42 -7.53 19.01
C SER A 96 -8.60 -6.61 19.92
N PRO A 97 -7.68 -5.79 19.39
CA PRO A 97 -7.43 -5.57 17.95
C PRO A 97 -6.58 -6.67 17.28
N ILE A 98 -6.62 -6.70 15.94
CA ILE A 98 -5.65 -7.42 15.11
C ILE A 98 -4.37 -6.60 15.06
N THR A 99 -3.24 -7.21 15.38
CA THR A 99 -1.93 -6.54 15.42
C THR A 99 -1.17 -6.79 14.12
N ILE A 100 -0.93 -5.73 13.35
CA ILE A 100 -0.05 -5.72 12.19
C ILE A 100 1.31 -5.24 12.67
N ASN A 101 2.28 -6.14 12.76
CA ASN A 101 3.58 -5.77 13.27
C ASN A 101 4.46 -5.03 12.27
N GLU A 102 4.25 -5.24 10.97
CA GLU A 102 5.03 -4.57 9.93
C GLU A 102 4.23 -4.50 8.63
N VAL A 103 4.25 -3.31 8.03
CA VAL A 103 3.95 -3.08 6.62
C VAL A 103 5.20 -2.47 5.99
N LEU A 104 5.82 -3.17 5.05
CA LEU A 104 7.01 -2.71 4.35
C LEU A 104 6.71 -2.57 2.86
N ILE A 105 7.08 -1.42 2.31
CA ILE A 105 7.13 -1.14 0.88
C ILE A 105 8.59 -0.81 0.55
N ASP A 106 9.32 -1.76 -0.01
CA ASP A 106 10.73 -1.58 -0.34
C ASP A 106 10.92 -1.36 -1.84
N GLN A 107 11.71 -0.34 -2.15
CA GLN A 107 12.08 0.10 -3.47
C GLN A 107 10.87 0.33 -4.41
N PRO A 108 9.89 1.17 -4.02
CA PRO A 108 8.89 1.63 -4.96
C PRO A 108 9.52 2.61 -5.96
N VAL A 109 9.29 2.37 -7.24
CA VAL A 109 9.69 3.26 -8.34
C VAL A 109 8.43 3.74 -9.03
N ILE A 110 8.20 5.05 -8.99
CA ILE A 110 7.08 5.73 -9.65
C ILE A 110 7.64 6.43 -10.90
N ASN A 111 7.08 6.13 -12.07
CA ASN A 111 7.39 6.82 -13.32
C ASN A 111 6.20 7.70 -13.69
N ALA A 112 6.23 8.96 -13.26
CA ALA A 112 5.26 9.97 -13.65
C ALA A 112 5.57 10.45 -15.07
N VAL A 113 4.63 10.29 -16.00
CA VAL A 113 4.77 10.69 -17.40
C VAL A 113 3.73 11.75 -17.70
N VAL A 114 4.17 12.85 -18.29
CA VAL A 114 3.28 13.88 -18.82
C VAL A 114 3.14 13.70 -20.32
N ASN A 115 1.91 13.51 -20.80
CA ASN A 115 1.66 13.33 -22.23
C ASN A 115 1.59 14.68 -22.98
N GLU A 116 1.44 14.63 -24.30
CA GLU A 116 1.37 15.83 -25.16
C GLU A 116 0.20 16.78 -24.81
N ARG A 117 -0.83 16.29 -24.11
CA ARG A 117 -1.98 17.07 -23.65
C ARG A 117 -1.75 17.72 -22.28
N GLY A 118 -0.61 17.48 -21.65
CA GLY A 118 -0.30 17.95 -20.29
C GLY A 118 -0.93 17.09 -19.19
N GLU A 119 -1.49 15.93 -19.51
CA GLU A 119 -2.08 15.02 -18.50
C GLU A 119 -0.99 14.14 -17.89
N VAL A 120 -1.13 13.79 -16.60
CA VAL A 120 -0.19 12.92 -15.87
C VAL A 120 -0.77 11.52 -15.69
N ASN A 121 0.02 10.47 -15.96
CA ASN A 121 -0.44 9.08 -15.86
C ASN A 121 -0.90 8.67 -14.45
N VAL A 122 -0.23 9.15 -13.42
CA VAL A 122 -0.55 8.84 -12.01
C VAL A 122 -1.93 9.38 -11.63
N GLU A 123 -2.25 10.60 -12.07
CA GLU A 123 -3.55 11.25 -11.83
C GLU A 123 -4.70 10.46 -12.46
N VAL A 124 -4.53 9.98 -13.70
CA VAL A 124 -5.56 9.19 -14.40
C VAL A 124 -5.96 7.93 -13.62
N ILE A 125 -5.01 7.29 -12.92
CA ILE A 125 -5.32 6.13 -12.08
C ILE A 125 -5.91 6.57 -10.75
N ALA A 126 -5.39 7.63 -10.11
CA ALA A 126 -5.94 8.16 -8.87
C ALA A 126 -7.42 8.56 -9.00
N ASP A 127 -7.77 9.30 -10.05
CA ASP A 127 -9.15 9.72 -10.36
C ASP A 127 -10.09 8.53 -10.54
N ARG A 128 -9.60 7.49 -11.21
CA ARG A 128 -10.36 6.26 -11.43
C ARG A 128 -10.64 5.54 -10.10
N LEU A 129 -9.63 5.43 -9.25
CA LEU A 129 -9.78 4.83 -7.92
C LEU A 129 -10.78 5.63 -7.08
N ALA A 130 -10.74 6.96 -7.14
CA ALA A 130 -11.71 7.84 -6.48
C ALA A 130 -13.15 7.59 -6.95
N ALA A 131 -13.35 7.56 -8.27
CA ALA A 131 -14.67 7.30 -8.85
C ALA A 131 -15.24 5.93 -8.45
N GLN A 132 -14.38 4.92 -8.28
CA GLN A 132 -14.80 3.58 -7.84
C GLN A 132 -15.12 3.52 -6.34
N SER A 133 -14.38 4.22 -5.49
CA SER A 133 -14.68 4.34 -4.06
C SER A 133 -16.07 4.93 -3.84
N ASN A 134 -16.40 6.03 -4.54
CA ASN A 134 -17.69 6.71 -4.43
C ASN A 134 -18.88 5.84 -4.90
N THR A 135 -18.66 5.00 -5.92
CA THR A 135 -19.68 4.06 -6.41
C THR A 135 -19.96 2.93 -5.41
N ASN A 136 -18.92 2.43 -4.73
CA ASN A 136 -19.04 1.33 -3.77
C ASN A 136 -19.71 1.75 -2.44
N GLN A 137 -19.50 2.99 -1.99
CA GLN A 137 -20.15 3.53 -0.80
C GLN A 137 -21.70 3.58 -0.93
N GLN A 138 -22.23 3.77 -2.14
CA GLN A 138 -23.67 3.87 -2.37
C GLN A 138 -24.40 2.51 -2.33
N THR A 139 -23.66 1.40 -2.44
CA THR A 139 -24.22 0.03 -2.44
C THR A 139 -24.12 -0.69 -1.09
N GLN A 140 -23.43 -0.10 -0.11
CA GLN A 140 -23.12 -0.71 1.20
C GLN A 140 -23.93 -0.15 2.38
N LYS A 141 -25.00 0.61 2.10
CA LYS A 141 -25.81 1.25 3.16
C LYS A 141 -26.92 0.39 3.76
N ASP A 142 -27.18 -0.82 3.25
CA ASP A 142 -28.41 -1.56 3.59
C ASP A 142 -28.23 -2.96 4.20
N ASP A 143 -27.01 -3.40 4.47
CA ASP A 143 -26.81 -4.64 5.23
C ASP A 143 -25.41 -4.67 5.82
N ARG A 144 -25.30 -4.53 7.15
CA ARG A 144 -24.31 -5.23 7.99
C ARG A 144 -24.37 -4.78 9.46
N SER A 145 -24.95 -5.66 10.27
CA SER A 145 -24.53 -5.88 11.66
C SER A 145 -23.12 -6.51 11.70
N THR A 146 -22.08 -5.85 11.17
CA THR A 146 -20.70 -6.34 11.30
C THR A 146 -20.03 -5.76 12.51
N GLN A 147 -19.51 -6.65 13.37
CA GLN A 147 -18.51 -6.29 14.37
C GLN A 147 -17.42 -5.45 13.71
N THR A 148 -17.22 -4.24 14.21
CA THR A 148 -16.12 -3.36 13.80
C THR A 148 -14.81 -4.08 14.04
N VAL A 149 -14.07 -4.39 12.98
CA VAL A 149 -12.73 -4.99 13.08
C VAL A 149 -11.78 -3.88 13.50
N LEU A 150 -11.17 -4.03 14.67
CA LEU A 150 -10.15 -3.10 15.18
C LEU A 150 -8.77 -3.62 14.80
N VAL A 151 -7.90 -2.71 14.36
CA VAL A 151 -6.55 -3.01 13.88
C VAL A 151 -5.58 -2.02 14.50
N GLU A 152 -4.38 -2.50 14.85
CA GLU A 152 -3.24 -1.67 15.21
C GLU A 152 -2.05 -2.01 14.30
N VAL A 153 -1.20 -1.03 14.04
CA VAL A 153 -0.01 -1.17 13.18
C VAL A 153 1.20 -0.72 13.97
N ASP A 154 2.16 -1.61 14.21
CA ASP A 154 3.38 -1.29 14.96
C ASP A 154 4.33 -0.45 14.10
N GLN A 155 4.49 -0.83 12.83
CA GLN A 155 5.39 -0.18 11.89
C GLN A 155 4.86 -0.20 10.47
N PHE A 156 4.97 0.94 9.79
CA PHE A 156 4.83 1.05 8.34
C PHE A 156 6.06 1.78 7.80
N VAL A 157 6.72 1.19 6.82
CA VAL A 157 7.98 1.68 6.27
C VAL A 157 7.89 1.71 4.75
N ILE A 158 8.27 2.84 4.15
CA ILE A 158 8.57 2.97 2.73
C ILE A 158 10.06 3.23 2.59
N GLY A 159 10.80 2.25 2.08
CA GLY A 159 12.26 2.33 1.92
C GLY A 159 12.67 2.46 0.46
N ASN A 160 13.79 3.17 0.22
CA ASN A 160 14.47 3.22 -1.08
C ASN A 160 13.56 3.64 -2.25
N ALA A 161 12.64 4.56 -1.99
CA ALA A 161 11.68 5.01 -2.99
C ALA A 161 12.34 5.92 -4.03
N SER A 162 11.91 5.82 -5.28
CA SER A 162 12.42 6.63 -6.40
C SER A 162 11.26 7.14 -7.25
N LEU A 163 11.32 8.41 -7.62
CA LEU A 163 10.36 9.07 -8.50
C LEU A 163 11.08 9.53 -9.76
N SER A 164 10.63 9.04 -10.90
CA SER A 164 11.05 9.47 -12.22
C SER A 164 9.97 10.33 -12.85
N VAL A 165 10.33 11.51 -13.36
CA VAL A 165 9.44 12.45 -14.04
C VAL A 165 9.87 12.52 -15.50
N ASP A 166 8.98 12.05 -16.40
CA ASP A 166 9.18 12.03 -17.85
C ASP A 166 8.37 13.14 -18.51
N LEU A 167 9.10 14.15 -18.98
CA LEU A 167 8.62 15.29 -19.75
C LEU A 167 9.06 15.23 -21.22
N SER A 168 9.37 14.03 -21.73
CA SER A 168 9.87 13.83 -23.10
C SER A 168 8.89 14.36 -24.17
N ALA A 169 7.58 14.38 -23.88
CA ALA A 169 6.57 15.00 -24.74
C ALA A 169 6.85 16.50 -25.02
N PHE A 170 7.62 17.16 -24.15
CA PHE A 170 8.03 18.55 -24.26
C PHE A 170 9.54 18.71 -24.51
N SER A 171 10.21 17.66 -25.01
CA SER A 171 11.66 17.63 -25.29
C SER A 171 12.54 17.93 -24.07
N GLN A 172 12.06 17.63 -22.87
CA GLN A 172 12.82 17.73 -21.62
C GLN A 172 13.43 16.37 -21.25
N PRO A 173 14.58 16.35 -20.56
CA PRO A 173 15.15 15.10 -20.05
C PRO A 173 14.27 14.50 -18.95
N VAL A 174 14.38 13.19 -18.76
CA VAL A 174 13.79 12.49 -17.62
C VAL A 174 14.62 12.80 -16.37
N GLU A 175 13.96 13.23 -15.30
CA GLU A 175 14.60 13.48 -14.01
C GLU A 175 14.21 12.40 -13.00
N THR A 176 15.18 11.90 -12.24
CA THR A 176 14.95 10.91 -11.19
C THR A 176 15.34 11.49 -9.83
N LEU A 177 14.43 11.37 -8.88
CA LEU A 177 14.57 11.80 -7.50
C LEU A 177 14.51 10.57 -6.59
N GLU A 178 15.58 10.32 -5.84
CA GLU A 178 15.57 9.35 -4.75
C GLU A 178 14.92 9.98 -3.52
N LEU A 179 13.92 9.31 -2.98
CA LEU A 179 13.16 9.74 -1.82
C LEU A 179 13.77 9.11 -0.56
N PRO A 180 13.79 9.85 0.56
CA PRO A 180 14.24 9.31 1.81
C PRO A 180 13.27 8.24 2.33
N THR A 181 13.78 7.36 3.20
CA THR A 181 12.92 6.36 3.86
C THR A 181 11.87 7.05 4.72
N LEU A 182 10.60 6.72 4.49
CA LEU A 182 9.49 7.15 5.32
C LEU A 182 9.17 6.05 6.32
N SER A 183 8.91 6.44 7.57
CA SER A 183 8.49 5.49 8.61
C SER A 183 7.49 6.17 9.52
N ILE A 184 6.35 5.51 9.75
CA ILE A 184 5.35 6.01 10.69
C ILE A 184 5.58 5.44 12.09
N GLU A 185 5.11 6.18 13.09
CA GLU A 185 4.99 5.71 14.48
C GLU A 185 3.80 4.73 14.62
N PRO A 186 3.75 3.90 15.68
CA PRO A 186 2.68 2.94 15.86
C PRO A 186 1.28 3.58 15.82
N ILE A 187 0.39 3.05 14.99
CA ILE A 187 -1.00 3.50 14.85
C ILE A 187 -1.94 2.58 15.62
N GLY A 188 -2.94 3.19 16.28
CA GLY A 188 -4.04 2.46 16.92
C GLY A 188 -3.70 1.84 18.28
N HIS A 189 -2.51 2.04 18.81
CA HIS A 189 -2.16 1.49 20.12
C HIS A 189 -2.92 2.17 21.28
N PRO A 190 -3.27 1.43 22.34
CA PRO A 190 -3.27 -0.04 22.48
C PRO A 190 -4.63 -0.68 22.14
N ASN A 191 -5.61 0.10 21.68
CA ASN A 191 -7.02 -0.34 21.60
C ASN A 191 -7.48 -0.69 20.18
N GLY A 192 -6.63 -0.48 19.18
CA GLY A 192 -6.94 -0.51 17.77
C GLY A 192 -7.78 0.66 17.28
N VAL A 193 -7.80 0.82 15.95
CA VAL A 193 -8.71 1.69 15.21
C VAL A 193 -9.54 0.86 14.23
N PRO A 194 -10.73 1.31 13.84
CA PRO A 194 -11.51 0.65 12.81
C PRO A 194 -10.69 0.44 11.52
N ALA A 195 -10.75 -0.76 10.95
CA ALA A 195 -9.97 -1.13 9.77
C ALA A 195 -10.24 -0.24 8.53
N ASP A 196 -11.44 0.33 8.45
CA ASP A 196 -11.84 1.29 7.42
C ASP A 196 -11.20 2.68 7.60
N GLN A 197 -10.72 3.01 8.80
CA GLN A 197 -10.06 4.28 9.11
C GLN A 197 -8.53 4.20 9.08
N ILE A 198 -7.96 2.99 9.15
CA ILE A 198 -6.50 2.85 9.30
C ILE A 198 -5.71 3.34 8.07
N GLY A 199 -6.29 3.22 6.87
CA GLY A 199 -5.68 3.71 5.65
C GLY A 199 -5.47 5.22 5.67
N LEU A 200 -6.48 5.98 6.10
CA LEU A 200 -6.41 7.43 6.22
C LEU A 200 -5.33 7.85 7.25
N LEU A 201 -5.33 7.20 8.42
CA LEU A 201 -4.34 7.47 9.46
C LEU A 201 -2.89 7.17 9.02
N ILE A 202 -2.69 6.13 8.22
CA ILE A 202 -1.38 5.83 7.62
C ILE A 202 -0.95 6.96 6.67
N VAL A 203 -1.87 7.43 5.81
CA VAL A 203 -1.59 8.52 4.86
C VAL A 203 -1.26 9.81 5.61
N GLU A 204 -2.07 10.21 6.58
CA GLU A 204 -1.82 11.36 7.45
C GLU A 204 -0.44 11.28 8.11
N SER A 205 -0.09 10.13 8.68
CA SER A 205 1.21 9.97 9.34
C SER A 205 2.39 9.99 8.36
N LEU A 206 2.22 9.50 7.14
CA LEU A 206 3.25 9.59 6.08
C LEU A 206 3.43 11.04 5.61
N LEU A 207 2.33 11.79 5.46
CA LEU A 207 2.35 13.21 5.14
C LEU A 207 3.10 13.99 6.22
N ASP A 208 2.83 13.71 7.50
CA ASP A 208 3.52 14.34 8.62
C ASP A 208 5.01 14.02 8.67
N ASP A 209 5.40 12.76 8.42
CA ASP A 209 6.81 12.37 8.35
C ASP A 209 7.50 13.03 7.15
N ALA A 210 6.86 13.07 5.97
CA ALA A 210 7.38 13.77 4.80
C ALA A 210 7.57 15.28 5.07
N LYS A 211 6.58 15.96 5.70
CA LYS A 211 6.68 17.37 6.14
C LYS A 211 7.88 17.56 7.07
N ARG A 212 8.05 16.67 8.05
CA ARG A 212 9.16 16.70 9.01
C ARG A 212 10.51 16.55 8.31
N GLN A 213 10.65 15.58 7.41
CA GLN A 213 11.88 15.34 6.67
C GLN A 213 12.23 16.48 5.71
N ALA A 214 11.24 17.04 5.01
CA ALA A 214 11.43 18.22 4.15
C ALA A 214 11.93 19.42 4.96
N LYS A 215 11.34 19.68 6.14
CA LYS A 215 11.76 20.74 7.05
C LYS A 215 13.18 20.53 7.56
N GLU A 216 13.56 19.29 7.88
CA GLU A 216 14.93 18.97 8.28
C GLU A 216 15.95 19.15 7.14
N ALA A 217 15.59 18.76 5.92
CA ALA A 217 16.41 19.00 4.73
C ALA A 217 16.57 20.51 4.47
N ALA A 218 15.48 21.27 4.55
CA ALA A 218 15.47 22.73 4.39
C ALA A 218 16.29 23.44 5.49
N ARG A 219 16.26 22.95 6.74
CA ARG A 219 17.13 23.44 7.82
C ARG A 219 18.61 23.17 7.59
N LYS A 220 18.95 22.07 6.91
CA LYS A 220 20.34 21.74 6.54
C LYS A 220 20.83 22.55 5.34
N ALA A 221 19.93 23.00 4.45
CA ALA A 221 20.26 23.94 3.38
C ALA A 221 20.60 25.32 3.97
N ALA A 222 21.86 25.75 3.83
CA ALA A 222 22.44 26.86 4.58
C ALA A 222 21.92 28.27 4.24
N GLN A 223 20.97 28.43 3.30
CA GLN A 223 20.43 29.72 2.88
C GLN A 223 18.95 29.86 3.22
N LYS A 224 18.60 30.97 3.89
CA LYS A 224 17.24 31.26 4.38
C LYS A 224 16.18 31.31 3.25
N GLU A 225 16.51 31.89 2.10
CA GLU A 225 15.57 31.99 0.96
C GLU A 225 15.25 30.61 0.35
N ILE A 226 16.25 29.72 0.26
CA ILE A 226 16.06 28.34 -0.21
C ILE A 226 15.24 27.54 0.81
N ARG A 227 15.51 27.76 2.11
CA ARG A 227 14.75 27.12 3.19
C ARG A 227 13.28 27.51 3.17
N ASP A 228 12.98 28.80 3.05
CA ASP A 228 11.61 29.30 3.07
C ASP A 228 10.83 28.83 1.82
N ALA A 229 11.45 28.82 0.64
CA ALA A 229 10.83 28.32 -0.60
C ALA A 229 10.55 26.79 -0.56
N ILE A 230 11.46 25.99 -0.01
CA ILE A 230 11.24 24.54 0.15
C ILE A 230 10.15 24.26 1.20
N GLU A 231 10.15 24.97 2.33
CA GLU A 231 9.11 24.82 3.35
C GLU A 231 7.71 25.17 2.79
N GLU A 232 7.61 26.21 1.95
CA GLU A 232 6.36 26.62 1.30
C GLU A 232 5.90 25.60 0.24
N GLN A 233 6.77 25.23 -0.72
CA GLN A 233 6.42 24.26 -1.77
C GLN A 233 6.06 22.87 -1.23
N ALA A 234 6.80 22.39 -0.23
CA ALA A 234 6.48 21.11 0.40
C ALA A 234 5.13 21.20 1.10
N ARG A 235 4.83 22.31 1.77
CA ARG A 235 3.55 22.49 2.45
C ARG A 235 2.39 22.53 1.46
N ASP A 236 2.50 23.31 0.38
CA ASP A 236 1.44 23.44 -0.63
C ASP A 236 1.17 22.10 -1.33
N ALA A 237 2.21 21.37 -1.77
CA ALA A 237 2.04 20.07 -2.40
C ALA A 237 1.41 19.01 -1.46
N LEU A 238 1.70 19.11 -0.16
CA LEU A 238 1.17 18.17 0.83
C LEU A 238 -0.25 18.53 1.27
N ASP A 239 -0.60 19.82 1.27
CA ASP A 239 -1.96 20.26 1.53
C ASP A 239 -2.87 19.92 0.33
N GLU A 240 -2.39 20.07 -0.93
CA GLU A 240 -3.11 19.58 -2.12
C GLU A 240 -3.31 18.05 -2.12
N LEU A 241 -2.29 17.27 -1.72
CA LEU A 241 -2.40 15.83 -1.56
C LEU A 241 -3.42 15.46 -0.47
N SER A 242 -3.38 16.14 0.68
CA SER A 242 -4.33 15.92 1.77
C SER A 242 -5.77 16.18 1.32
N ASP A 243 -6.01 17.30 0.63
CA ASP A 243 -7.34 17.66 0.13
C ASP A 243 -7.84 16.65 -0.92
N ALA A 244 -6.97 16.20 -1.83
CA ALA A 244 -7.30 15.15 -2.79
C ALA A 244 -7.64 13.82 -2.12
N PHE A 245 -6.93 13.47 -1.04
CA PHE A 245 -7.21 12.28 -0.22
C PHE A 245 -8.51 12.39 0.56
N ASP A 246 -8.81 13.55 1.16
CA ASP A 246 -10.08 13.77 1.86
C ASP A 246 -11.29 13.67 0.92
N ASP A 247 -11.17 14.21 -0.30
CA ASP A 247 -12.23 14.10 -1.31
C ASP A 247 -12.38 12.67 -1.88
N LEU A 248 -11.33 11.84 -1.77
CA LEU A 248 -11.32 10.42 -2.13
C LEU A 248 -12.11 9.54 -1.14
N PHE A 249 -12.29 10.01 0.11
CA PHE A 249 -12.91 9.26 1.21
C PHE A 249 -14.18 9.90 1.80
N LYS A 250 -14.62 11.06 1.29
CA LYS A 250 -15.97 11.60 1.51
C LYS A 250 -17.05 10.79 0.78
#